data_AF-A0A916E012-F1
#
_entry.id   AF-A0A916E012-F1
#
_cell.length_a   1.000
_cell.length_b   1.000
_cell.length_c   1.000
_cell.angle_alpha   90.00
_cell.angle_beta   90.00
_cell.angle_gamma   90.00
#
_symmetry.space_group_name_H-M   'P 1'
#
loop_
_entity.id
_entity.type
_entity.pdbx_description
1 polymer ?
#
loop_
_entity_poly.entity_id
_entity_poly.type
_entity_poly.pdbx_seq_one_letter_code
_entity_poly.pdbx_strand_id
1 'polypeptide(L)'
;MIPKLSLIPFLLLLLLIEITNSQIPTVLTPGSGNNEPGDTSATILLTPNGTKNYLKNKKTYVNDMSNEISMALSIEKSRIFISYDRYQYKKNTSEDQILLLVNIKGTKGPDQPSSFMLRRNLNNSITYKDISLGLHTRDLDSTYGAPENPHLWVICRYALIGVVSGLSFLLSIWFFAANNFPKGKNFSTIIFYPLILVDFVLDIIVLRDHGSDLKWFYICGWVFLLVPIFFNIITSWYLVYYQLNSSKDAENWWKDYPIVALGFVLLSLIDLEALNVVTSRCGGSEALNAKFTGGGKKRVDRSIIIIAFIEDVPQLIIYVLYQRYTVIPATIPILVLSSACIVLLFKICYRGISRELNVLQKHLMTF
;
A
#
# COMPACT_ATOMS: atom_id res chain seq x y z
N MET A 1 -12.55 18.48 -30.76
CA MET A 1 -13.38 18.27 -29.57
C MET A 1 -12.57 17.42 -28.61
N ILE A 2 -12.02 18.02 -27.55
CA ILE A 2 -11.06 17.37 -26.63
C ILE A 2 -11.76 16.17 -25.98
N PRO A 3 -11.24 14.94 -26.12
CA PRO A 3 -11.90 13.78 -25.53
C PRO A 3 -11.83 13.94 -24.01
N LYS A 4 -12.96 13.68 -23.34
CA LYS A 4 -13.02 13.56 -21.89
C LYS A 4 -12.12 12.40 -21.48
N LEU A 5 -10.83 12.70 -21.30
CA LEU A 5 -9.92 11.86 -20.54
C LEU A 5 -10.64 11.60 -19.22
N SER A 6 -10.92 10.33 -18.92
CA SER A 6 -11.61 9.90 -17.71
C SER A 6 -11.10 10.75 -16.54
N LEU A 7 -12.00 11.51 -15.91
CA LEU A 7 -11.62 12.41 -14.82
C LEU A 7 -11.02 11.61 -13.65
N ILE A 8 -11.29 10.30 -13.60
CA ILE A 8 -11.03 9.41 -12.47
C ILE A 8 -9.53 9.10 -12.29
N PRO A 9 -8.74 8.66 -13.30
CA PRO A 9 -7.29 8.51 -13.14
C PRO A 9 -6.57 9.82 -12.83
N PHE A 10 -7.06 10.95 -13.35
CA PHE A 10 -6.51 12.27 -13.05
C PHE A 10 -6.84 12.71 -11.62
N LEU A 11 -8.07 12.44 -11.15
CA LEU A 11 -8.47 12.66 -9.75
C LEU A 11 -7.70 11.74 -8.81
N LEU A 12 -7.46 10.48 -9.18
CA LEU A 12 -6.65 9.51 -8.42
C LEU A 12 -5.17 9.92 -8.39
N LEU A 13 -4.62 10.43 -9.49
CA LEU A 13 -3.26 10.96 -9.55
C LEU A 13 -3.12 12.24 -8.71
N LEU A 14 -4.11 13.14 -8.76
CA LEU A 14 -4.18 14.32 -7.90
C LEU A 14 -4.32 13.93 -6.42
N LEU A 15 -5.19 12.96 -6.10
CA LEU A 15 -5.32 12.40 -4.76
C LEU A 15 -3.99 11.79 -4.31
N LEU A 16 -3.30 11.05 -5.19
CA LEU A 16 -1.98 10.49 -4.92
C LEU A 16 -0.96 11.59 -4.66
N ILE A 17 -0.89 12.63 -5.48
CA ILE A 17 0.04 13.75 -5.31
C ILE A 17 -0.25 14.49 -3.99
N GLU A 18 -1.52 14.72 -3.67
CA GLU A 18 -1.96 15.39 -2.44
C GLU A 18 -1.73 14.52 -1.20
N ILE A 19 -1.92 13.20 -1.30
CA ILE A 19 -1.59 12.21 -0.26
C ILE A 19 -0.07 12.11 -0.08
N THR A 20 0.71 12.11 -1.16
CA THR A 20 2.17 12.08 -1.08
C THR A 20 2.69 13.35 -0.42
N ASN A 21 2.12 14.52 -0.73
CA ASN A 21 2.43 15.78 -0.06
C ASN A 21 1.91 15.87 1.39
N SER A 22 0.86 15.12 1.74
CA SER A 22 0.29 15.04 3.10
C SER A 22 0.98 14.01 4.01
N GLN A 23 1.58 12.97 3.43
CA GLN A 23 2.18 11.82 4.13
C GLN A 23 3.70 11.82 4.09
N ILE A 24 4.33 12.65 3.26
CA ILE A 24 5.73 13.02 3.43
C ILE A 24 5.76 14.00 4.61
N PRO A 25 6.21 13.61 5.83
CA PRO A 25 6.87 14.62 6.66
C PRO A 25 7.93 15.23 5.76
N THR A 26 7.79 16.52 5.44
CA THR A 26 8.73 17.33 4.63
C THR A 26 10.09 16.67 4.68
N VAL A 27 10.52 16.11 3.53
CA VAL A 27 11.78 15.35 3.37
C VAL A 27 12.79 15.89 4.37
N LEU A 28 12.98 15.16 5.47
CA LEU A 28 13.88 15.59 6.52
C LEU A 28 15.27 15.43 5.92
N THR A 29 15.80 16.54 5.42
CA THR A 29 17.18 16.65 4.97
C THR A 29 18.09 16.08 6.06
N PRO A 30 19.13 15.31 5.69
CA PRO A 30 19.99 14.66 6.66
C PRO A 30 20.66 15.70 7.56
N GLY A 31 20.27 15.74 8.83
CA GLY A 31 20.99 16.46 9.88
C GLY A 31 22.18 15.60 10.33
N SER A 32 23.24 15.58 9.54
CA SER A 32 24.53 15.02 9.96
C SER A 32 25.25 16.04 10.85
N GLY A 33 24.78 16.22 12.08
CA GLY A 33 25.44 17.09 13.04
C GLY A 33 24.62 17.31 14.31
N ASN A 34 25.26 17.23 15.47
CA ASN A 34 24.61 17.38 16.79
C ASN A 34 23.95 18.76 17.04
N ASN A 35 24.07 19.72 16.11
CA ASN A 35 23.70 21.13 16.31
C ASN A 35 22.93 21.80 15.15
N GLU A 36 22.38 21.07 14.17
CA GLU A 36 21.64 21.73 13.07
C GLU A 36 20.12 21.91 13.35
N PRO A 37 19.53 23.03 12.90
CA PRO A 37 18.11 23.32 13.07
C PRO A 37 17.25 22.49 12.10
N GLY A 38 16.50 21.53 12.65
CA GLY A 38 15.49 20.77 11.91
C GLY A 38 14.41 20.25 12.85
N ASP A 39 13.25 19.88 12.32
CA ASP A 39 12.22 19.18 13.09
C ASP A 39 12.65 17.73 13.35
N THR A 40 12.22 17.15 14.48
CA THR A 40 12.43 15.72 14.77
C THR A 40 11.16 15.09 15.31
N SER A 41 11.16 13.77 15.43
CA SER A 41 10.05 13.03 16.03
C SER A 41 10.54 11.91 16.95
N ALA A 42 9.70 11.55 17.90
CA ALA A 42 9.88 10.37 18.73
C ALA A 42 8.55 9.64 18.89
N THR A 43 8.64 8.35 19.18
CA THR A 43 7.47 7.57 19.56
C THR A 43 7.48 7.39 21.07
N ILE A 44 6.32 7.53 21.71
CA ILE A 44 6.11 7.25 23.13
C ILE A 44 5.09 6.13 23.28
N LEU A 45 5.18 5.36 24.35
CA LEU A 45 4.27 4.26 24.67
C LEU A 45 3.43 4.62 25.88
N LEU A 46 2.12 4.40 25.77
CA LEU A 46 1.21 4.51 26.90
C LEU A 46 1.18 3.20 27.69
N THR A 47 1.04 3.32 29.01
CA THR A 47 0.61 2.23 29.88
C THR A 47 -0.79 1.74 29.49
N PRO A 48 -1.23 0.55 29.95
CA PRO A 48 -2.59 0.09 29.68
C PRO A 48 -3.68 1.03 30.21
N ASN A 49 -3.45 1.67 31.36
CA ASN A 49 -4.37 2.67 31.91
C ASN A 49 -4.42 3.94 31.03
N GLY A 50 -3.24 4.43 30.63
CA GLY A 50 -3.10 5.53 29.68
C GLY A 50 -3.81 5.29 28.37
N THR A 51 -3.70 4.07 27.85
CA THR A 51 -4.37 3.63 26.63
C THR A 51 -5.89 3.75 26.77
N LYS A 52 -6.46 3.30 27.88
CA LYS A 52 -7.89 3.44 28.17
C LYS A 52 -8.31 4.92 28.28
N ASN A 53 -7.50 5.76 28.91
CA ASN A 53 -7.78 7.18 29.07
C ASN A 53 -7.72 7.94 27.74
N TYR A 54 -6.69 7.68 26.93
CA TYR A 54 -6.53 8.22 25.59
C TYR A 54 -7.74 7.86 24.70
N LEU A 55 -8.18 6.60 24.71
CA LEU A 55 -9.30 6.17 23.87
C LEU A 55 -10.64 6.83 24.25
N LYS A 56 -10.83 7.28 25.50
CA LYS A 56 -12.05 8.00 25.93
C LYS A 56 -12.13 9.42 25.39
N ASN A 57 -11.02 10.16 25.38
CA ASN A 57 -10.99 11.54 24.91
C ASN A 57 -9.65 11.90 24.24
N LYS A 58 -9.43 11.35 23.04
CA LYS A 58 -8.15 11.43 22.32
C LYS A 58 -7.61 12.84 22.19
N LYS A 59 -8.44 13.79 21.74
CA LYS A 59 -8.01 15.15 21.40
C LYS A 59 -7.59 15.93 22.64
N THR A 60 -8.40 15.93 23.69
CA THR A 60 -8.05 16.60 24.95
C THR A 60 -6.83 15.93 25.58
N TYR A 61 -6.81 14.59 25.63
CA TYR A 61 -5.71 13.83 26.22
C TYR A 61 -4.34 14.18 25.62
N VAL A 62 -4.21 14.20 24.30
CA VAL A 62 -2.91 14.49 23.67
C VAL A 62 -2.53 15.97 23.75
N ASN A 63 -3.51 16.89 23.81
CA ASN A 63 -3.26 18.31 23.99
C ASN A 63 -2.72 18.59 25.39
N ASP A 64 -3.35 18.00 26.41
CA ASP A 64 -2.94 18.15 27.80
C ASP A 64 -1.58 17.48 28.04
N MET A 65 -1.37 16.28 27.49
CA MET A 65 -0.06 15.62 27.50
C MET A 65 1.02 16.47 26.82
N SER A 66 0.74 17.05 25.64
CA SER A 66 1.72 17.92 24.95
C SER A 66 2.08 19.14 25.81
N ASN A 67 1.08 19.75 26.48
CA ASN A 67 1.29 20.86 27.39
C ASN A 67 2.13 20.47 28.61
N GLU A 68 1.82 19.33 29.24
CA GLU A 68 2.57 18.81 30.38
C GLU A 68 4.04 18.53 30.01
N ILE A 69 4.29 17.93 28.83
CA ILE A 69 5.65 17.69 28.34
C ILE A 69 6.37 19.02 28.07
N SER A 70 5.72 20.00 27.42
CA SER A 70 6.31 21.33 27.19
C SER A 70 6.68 22.04 28.49
N MET A 71 5.83 21.95 29.52
CA MET A 71 6.11 22.51 30.84
C MET A 71 7.29 21.80 31.51
N ALA A 72 7.32 20.46 31.49
CA ALA A 72 8.39 19.68 32.08
C ALA A 72 9.75 19.98 31.44
N LEU A 73 9.78 20.25 30.13
CA LEU A 73 11.00 20.60 29.39
C LEU A 73 11.29 22.10 29.37
N SER A 74 10.47 22.93 30.04
CA SER A 74 10.61 24.40 30.07
C SER A 74 10.69 25.04 28.68
N ILE A 75 9.81 24.63 27.77
CA ILE A 75 9.74 25.14 26.38
C ILE A 75 8.37 25.69 26.03
N GLU A 76 8.30 26.45 24.93
CA GLU A 76 7.04 26.93 24.36
C GLU A 76 6.10 25.77 24.00
N LYS A 77 4.81 25.89 24.35
CA LYS A 77 3.75 24.90 24.06
C LYS A 77 3.60 24.55 22.57
N SER A 78 4.07 25.41 21.67
CA SER A 78 3.99 25.19 20.22
C SER A 78 5.10 24.28 19.66
N ARG A 79 6.11 23.95 20.47
CA ARG A 79 7.28 23.15 20.06
C ARG A 79 7.02 21.64 20.08
N ILE A 80 6.08 21.16 20.88
CA ILE A 80 5.71 19.74 20.97
C ILE A 80 4.27 19.55 20.52
N PHE A 81 4.05 18.61 19.61
CA PHE A 81 2.73 18.28 19.10
C PHE A 81 2.53 16.78 18.95
N ILE A 82 1.49 16.27 19.59
CA ILE A 82 1.06 14.88 19.47
C ILE A 82 -0.24 14.84 18.66
N SER A 83 -0.24 14.08 17.56
CA SER A 83 -1.43 13.92 16.73
C SER A 83 -2.43 12.98 17.41
N TYR A 84 -3.67 13.43 17.61
CA TYR A 84 -4.69 12.63 18.29
C TYR A 84 -5.24 11.48 17.44
N ASP A 85 -5.11 11.58 16.12
CA ASP A 85 -5.61 10.60 15.15
C ASP A 85 -4.56 9.55 14.77
N ARG A 86 -3.26 9.86 14.96
CA ARG A 86 -2.16 8.94 14.66
C ARG A 86 -1.76 8.11 15.87
N TYR A 87 -1.94 6.80 15.78
CA TYR A 87 -1.59 5.85 16.84
C TYR A 87 -1.36 4.45 16.28
N GLN A 88 -0.70 3.58 17.04
CA GLN A 88 -0.57 2.16 16.74
C GLN A 88 -0.66 1.33 18.02
N TYR A 89 -1.17 0.11 17.96
CA TYR A 89 -1.06 -0.82 19.07
C TYR A 89 0.33 -1.47 19.10
N LYS A 90 0.88 -1.62 20.31
CA LYS A 90 2.13 -2.34 20.52
C LYS A 90 1.89 -3.85 20.45
N LYS A 91 2.64 -4.53 19.58
CA LYS A 91 2.58 -5.99 19.41
C LYS A 91 3.06 -6.73 20.65
N ASN A 92 2.60 -7.96 20.80
CA ASN A 92 3.06 -8.93 21.81
C ASN A 92 2.97 -8.41 23.26
N THR A 93 1.92 -7.64 23.54
CA THR A 93 1.58 -7.17 24.89
C THR A 93 0.37 -7.94 25.41
N SER A 94 0.34 -8.22 26.72
CA SER A 94 -0.80 -8.91 27.35
C SER A 94 -2.03 -8.01 27.50
N GLU A 95 -1.80 -6.70 27.56
CA GLU A 95 -2.84 -5.67 27.60
C GLU A 95 -2.61 -4.65 26.49
N ASP A 96 -3.69 -4.08 25.96
CA ASP A 96 -3.62 -3.05 24.93
C ASP A 96 -2.75 -1.87 25.39
N GLN A 97 -1.66 -1.62 24.66
CA GLN A 97 -0.84 -0.43 24.80
C GLN A 97 -0.75 0.31 23.47
N ILE A 98 -0.85 1.64 23.52
CA ILE A 98 -0.82 2.50 22.34
C ILE A 98 0.51 3.27 22.24
N LEU A 99 1.06 3.27 21.04
CA LEU A 99 2.16 4.11 20.59
C LEU A 99 1.60 5.41 20.01
N LEU A 100 2.18 6.55 20.42
CA LEU A 100 1.86 7.88 19.91
C LEU A 100 3.09 8.54 19.31
N LEU A 101 2.88 9.36 18.27
CA LEU A 101 3.94 10.15 17.64
C LEU A 101 4.03 11.53 18.28
N VAL A 102 5.19 11.85 18.82
CA VAL A 102 5.56 13.18 19.32
C VAL A 102 6.36 13.88 18.25
N ASN A 103 5.82 14.98 17.70
CA ASN A 103 6.53 15.85 16.77
C ASN A 103 7.17 16.99 17.57
N ILE A 104 8.46 17.23 17.32
CA ILE A 104 9.27 18.23 18.02
C ILE A 104 9.80 19.21 16.99
N LYS A 105 9.32 20.45 17.05
CA LYS A 105 9.77 21.49 16.12
C LYS A 105 11.20 21.92 16.40
N GLY A 106 11.90 22.27 15.34
CA GLY A 106 13.21 22.91 15.35
C GLY A 106 13.21 24.24 16.09
N THR A 107 14.40 24.70 16.41
CA THR A 107 14.58 25.99 17.09
C THR A 107 14.35 27.16 16.14
N LYS A 108 13.76 28.25 16.64
CA LYS A 108 13.60 29.51 15.90
C LYS A 108 14.69 30.55 16.24
N GLY A 109 15.50 30.28 17.26
CA GLY A 109 16.56 31.19 17.72
C GLY A 109 17.75 30.44 18.32
N PRO A 110 18.94 31.07 18.37
CA PRO A 110 20.16 30.42 18.84
C PRO A 110 20.12 30.02 20.32
N ASP A 111 19.33 30.72 21.15
CA ASP A 111 19.25 30.49 22.60
C ASP A 111 18.27 29.36 22.99
N GLN A 112 17.56 28.80 22.01
CA GLN A 112 16.57 27.75 22.24
C GLN A 112 17.16 26.37 21.99
N PRO A 113 16.79 25.36 22.78
CA PRO A 113 17.30 24.00 22.63
C PRO A 113 16.95 23.41 21.26
N SER A 114 17.92 22.69 20.67
CA SER A 114 17.71 21.97 19.42
C SER A 114 16.65 20.88 19.59
N SER A 115 15.96 20.54 18.51
CA SER A 115 14.95 19.48 18.51
C SER A 115 15.55 18.13 18.93
N PHE A 116 16.80 17.85 18.52
CA PHE A 116 17.56 16.67 18.93
C PHE A 116 17.80 16.64 20.45
N MET A 117 18.24 17.76 21.03
CA MET A 117 18.45 17.85 22.48
C MET A 117 17.11 17.70 23.23
N LEU A 118 16.04 18.30 22.74
CA LEU A 118 14.70 18.14 23.32
C LEU A 118 14.23 16.68 23.27
N ARG A 119 14.46 15.97 22.17
CA ARG A 119 14.15 14.55 22.05
C ARG A 119 14.93 13.71 23.07
N ARG A 120 16.23 13.99 23.22
CA ARG A 120 17.08 13.30 24.20
C ARG A 120 16.61 13.57 25.63
N ASN A 121 16.26 14.81 25.94
CA ASN A 121 15.74 15.19 27.25
C ASN A 121 14.39 14.49 27.51
N LEU A 122 13.48 14.49 26.54
CA LEU A 122 12.22 13.74 26.62
C LEU A 122 12.45 12.27 26.92
N ASN A 123 13.34 11.61 26.18
CA ASN A 123 13.67 10.20 26.40
C ASN A 123 14.19 9.96 27.82
N ASN A 124 15.17 10.76 28.26
CA ASN A 124 15.74 10.62 29.59
C ASN A 124 14.67 10.83 30.67
N SER A 125 13.84 11.86 30.54
CA SER A 125 12.85 12.17 31.56
C SER A 125 11.70 11.14 31.63
N ILE A 126 11.38 10.45 30.53
CA ILE A 126 10.46 9.30 30.57
C ILE A 126 11.13 8.09 31.24
N THR A 127 12.35 7.75 30.83
CA THR A 127 13.07 6.57 31.31
C THR A 127 13.37 6.65 32.81
N TYR A 128 13.82 7.82 33.28
CA TYR A 128 14.14 8.05 34.70
C TYR A 128 12.93 8.51 35.53
N LYS A 129 11.74 8.64 34.91
CA LYS A 129 10.51 9.15 35.53
C LYS A 129 10.61 10.58 36.10
N ASP A 130 11.56 11.37 35.61
CA ASP A 130 11.68 12.79 35.94
C ASP A 130 10.49 13.62 35.42
N ILE A 131 9.73 13.11 34.44
CA ILE A 131 8.53 13.76 33.85
C ILE A 131 7.25 13.65 34.74
N SER A 132 7.35 13.21 36.00
CA SER A 132 6.20 12.93 36.88
C SER A 132 5.39 14.15 37.41
N LEU A 133 5.33 15.25 36.66
CA LEU A 133 4.66 16.50 37.06
C LEU A 133 3.19 16.63 36.60
N GLY A 134 2.71 15.76 35.71
CA GLY A 134 1.38 15.88 35.08
C GLY A 134 0.47 14.66 35.27
N LEU A 135 -0.84 14.82 35.04
CA LEU A 135 -1.80 13.71 35.13
C LEU A 135 -1.64 12.74 33.95
N HIS A 136 -1.37 13.26 32.76
CA HIS A 136 -1.30 12.50 31.51
C HIS A 136 0.10 11.94 31.28
N THR A 137 1.16 12.65 31.68
CA THR A 137 2.53 12.14 31.55
C THR A 137 2.84 10.96 32.47
N ARG A 138 2.07 10.76 33.55
CA ARG A 138 2.13 9.55 34.41
C ARG A 138 1.71 8.29 33.69
N ASP A 139 0.94 8.43 32.62
CA ASP A 139 0.48 7.31 31.81
C ASP A 139 1.54 6.84 30.78
N LEU A 140 2.74 7.45 30.75
CA LEU A 140 3.86 7.06 29.88
C LEU A 140 4.62 5.84 30.44
N ASP A 141 4.93 4.89 29.57
CA ASP A 141 5.69 3.69 29.91
C ASP A 141 7.20 3.99 29.95
N SER A 142 7.75 4.04 31.16
CA SER A 142 9.18 4.33 31.39
C SER A 142 10.12 3.27 30.82
N THR A 143 9.65 2.04 30.57
CA THR A 143 10.50 0.98 30.00
C THR A 143 10.74 1.17 28.50
N TYR A 144 9.87 1.94 27.83
CA TYR A 144 9.98 2.22 26.40
C TYR A 144 10.78 3.49 26.10
N GLY A 145 10.65 4.52 26.94
CA GLY A 145 11.31 5.82 26.72
C GLY A 145 10.69 6.61 25.56
N ALA A 146 11.53 7.31 24.80
CA ALA A 146 11.16 8.03 23.57
C ALA A 146 12.22 7.83 22.46
N PRO A 147 12.33 6.62 21.89
CA PRO A 147 13.28 6.35 20.81
C PRO A 147 12.97 7.19 19.56
N GLU A 148 14.02 7.48 18.80
CA GLU A 148 13.91 8.12 17.49
C GLU A 148 13.29 7.17 16.48
N ASN A 149 12.40 7.70 15.64
CA ASN A 149 11.84 6.90 14.55
C ASN A 149 12.90 6.65 13.47
N PRO A 150 13.07 5.39 13.02
CA PRO A 150 14.02 5.09 11.97
C PRO A 150 13.67 5.82 10.67
N HIS A 151 14.69 6.38 10.02
CA HIS A 151 14.52 7.11 8.77
C HIS A 151 14.09 6.18 7.62
N LEU A 152 13.13 6.61 6.79
CA LEU A 152 12.53 5.79 5.71
C LEU A 152 13.57 5.11 4.81
N TRP A 153 14.58 5.86 4.38
CA TRP A 153 15.67 5.34 3.53
C TRP A 153 16.39 4.16 4.18
N VAL A 154 16.64 4.23 5.49
CA VAL A 154 17.38 3.19 6.22
C VAL A 154 16.60 1.88 6.21
N ILE A 155 15.28 1.96 6.42
CA ILE A 155 14.41 0.78 6.47
C ILE A 155 14.16 0.23 5.06
N CYS A 156 13.96 1.10 4.05
CA CYS A 156 13.49 0.68 2.73
C CYS A 156 14.59 0.34 1.71
N ARG A 157 15.84 0.79 1.90
CA ARG A 157 16.89 0.71 0.86
C ARG A 157 17.08 -0.69 0.27
N TYR A 158 17.10 -1.74 1.09
CA TYR A 158 17.34 -3.10 0.59
C TYR A 158 16.13 -3.67 -0.16
N ALA A 159 14.93 -3.35 0.32
CA ALA A 159 13.71 -3.73 -0.38
C ALA A 159 13.63 -3.03 -1.76
N LEU A 160 14.00 -1.75 -1.84
CA LEU A 160 14.06 -1.01 -3.10
C LEU A 160 15.06 -1.63 -4.10
N ILE A 161 16.24 -2.03 -3.63
CA ILE A 161 17.22 -2.74 -4.47
C ILE A 161 16.62 -4.04 -5.02
N GLY A 162 15.92 -4.81 -4.18
CA GLY A 162 15.23 -6.03 -4.59
C GLY A 162 14.16 -5.77 -5.66
N VAL A 163 13.32 -4.75 -5.46
CA VAL A 163 12.28 -4.34 -6.43
C VAL A 163 12.91 -3.92 -7.77
N VAL A 164 13.93 -3.07 -7.76
CA VAL A 164 14.61 -2.60 -8.98
C VAL A 164 15.26 -3.77 -9.73
N SER A 165 15.91 -4.68 -8.99
CA SER A 165 16.53 -5.87 -9.56
C SER A 165 15.49 -6.79 -10.22
N GLY A 166 14.40 -7.10 -9.53
CA GLY A 166 13.31 -7.93 -10.05
C GLY A 166 12.65 -7.32 -11.29
N LEU A 167 12.33 -6.02 -11.26
CA LEU A 167 11.76 -5.32 -12.41
C LEU A 167 12.70 -5.32 -13.62
N SER A 168 13.99 -5.09 -13.40
CA SER A 168 15.00 -5.09 -14.48
C SER A 168 15.13 -6.47 -15.15
N PHE A 169 15.06 -7.54 -14.35
CA PHE A 169 15.04 -8.91 -14.85
C PHE A 169 13.80 -9.20 -15.70
N LEU A 170 12.61 -8.85 -15.20
CA LEU A 170 11.36 -9.02 -15.95
C LEU A 170 11.35 -8.21 -17.25
N LEU A 171 11.87 -6.97 -17.24
CA LEU A 171 12.00 -6.13 -18.42
C LEU A 171 12.92 -6.74 -19.49
N SER A 172 14.00 -7.41 -19.07
CA SER A 172 14.92 -8.09 -19.98
C SER A 172 14.26 -9.29 -20.66
N ILE A 173 13.51 -10.11 -19.90
CA ILE A 173 12.72 -11.22 -20.45
C ILE A 173 11.66 -10.68 -21.42
N TRP A 174 10.95 -9.63 -21.02
CA TRP A 174 9.94 -9.01 -21.87
C TRP A 174 10.53 -8.48 -23.18
N PHE A 175 11.65 -7.77 -23.13
CA PHE A 175 12.33 -7.23 -24.31
C PHE A 175 12.72 -8.34 -25.28
N PHE A 176 13.30 -9.43 -24.77
CA PHE A 176 13.63 -10.59 -25.58
C PHE A 176 12.38 -11.22 -26.22
N ALA A 177 11.32 -11.45 -25.44
CA ALA A 177 10.08 -12.03 -25.95
C ALA A 177 9.37 -11.13 -26.98
N ALA A 178 9.37 -9.81 -26.74
CA ALA A 178 8.74 -8.82 -27.62
C ALA A 178 9.41 -8.76 -29.00
N ASN A 179 10.75 -8.83 -29.05
CA ASN A 179 11.50 -8.78 -30.30
C ASN A 179 11.36 -10.05 -31.13
N ASN A 180 11.40 -11.22 -30.48
CA ASN A 180 11.33 -12.50 -31.19
C ASN A 180 9.88 -12.92 -31.52
N PHE A 181 8.92 -12.53 -30.69
CA PHE A 181 7.53 -12.98 -30.79
C PHE A 181 6.53 -11.81 -30.70
N PRO A 182 6.53 -10.88 -31.67
CA PRO A 182 5.74 -9.64 -31.60
C PRO A 182 4.21 -9.86 -31.65
N LYS A 183 3.74 -11.04 -32.08
CA LYS A 183 2.31 -11.38 -32.12
C LYS A 183 1.73 -11.73 -30.74
N GLY A 184 2.58 -11.98 -29.74
CA GLY A 184 2.16 -12.31 -28.37
C GLY A 184 1.93 -11.07 -27.52
N LYS A 185 1.01 -11.15 -26.55
CA LYS A 185 0.77 -10.14 -25.50
C LYS A 185 1.83 -10.24 -24.40
N ASN A 186 3.12 -10.18 -24.78
CA ASN A 186 4.26 -10.46 -23.90
C ASN A 186 4.31 -9.55 -22.67
N PHE A 187 3.96 -8.27 -22.80
CA PHE A 187 4.00 -7.32 -21.67
C PHE A 187 3.02 -7.68 -20.55
N SER A 188 1.76 -7.96 -20.91
CA SER A 188 0.71 -8.30 -19.95
C SER A 188 1.05 -9.58 -19.18
N THR A 189 1.67 -10.55 -19.83
CA THR A 189 2.04 -11.82 -19.21
C THR A 189 3.35 -11.79 -18.43
N ILE A 190 4.38 -11.12 -18.92
CA ILE A 190 5.73 -11.18 -18.30
C ILE A 190 5.90 -10.10 -17.23
N ILE A 191 5.31 -8.91 -17.42
CA ILE A 191 5.44 -7.81 -16.47
C ILE A 191 4.22 -7.74 -15.57
N PHE A 192 3.05 -7.53 -16.17
CA PHE A 192 1.88 -7.11 -15.41
C PHE A 192 1.32 -8.23 -14.52
N TYR A 193 1.18 -9.44 -15.04
CA TYR A 193 0.62 -10.54 -14.26
C TYR A 193 1.49 -10.96 -13.05
N PRO A 194 2.83 -11.06 -13.15
CA PRO A 194 3.67 -11.24 -11.97
C PRO A 194 3.55 -10.12 -10.93
N LEU A 195 3.35 -8.86 -11.36
CA LEU A 195 3.13 -7.76 -10.41
C LEU A 195 1.84 -7.94 -9.61
N ILE A 196 0.76 -8.45 -10.22
CA ILE A 196 -0.48 -8.80 -9.52
C ILE A 196 -0.23 -9.88 -8.47
N LEU A 197 0.54 -10.93 -8.80
CA LEU A 197 0.85 -11.99 -7.83
C LEU A 197 1.71 -11.49 -6.68
N VAL A 198 2.68 -10.61 -6.95
CA VAL A 198 3.50 -9.96 -5.91
C VAL A 198 2.63 -9.09 -5.01
N ASP A 199 1.71 -8.30 -5.57
CA ASP A 199 0.76 -7.48 -4.82
C ASP A 199 -0.08 -8.33 -3.86
N PHE A 200 -0.67 -9.42 -4.35
CA PHE A 200 -1.41 -10.37 -3.52
C PHE A 200 -0.58 -10.96 -2.37
N VAL A 201 0.69 -11.30 -2.62
CA VAL A 201 1.59 -11.78 -1.56
C VAL A 201 1.89 -10.68 -0.54
N LEU A 202 2.12 -9.45 -1.00
CA LEU A 202 2.37 -8.30 -0.13
C LEU A 202 1.14 -7.98 0.74
N ASP A 203 -0.07 -8.10 0.21
CA ASP A 203 -1.33 -7.96 0.96
C ASP A 203 -1.40 -8.94 2.13
N ILE A 204 -1.06 -10.22 1.90
CA ILE A 204 -1.04 -11.22 2.97
C ILE A 204 0.02 -10.87 4.02
N ILE A 205 1.22 -10.46 3.58
CA ILE A 205 2.32 -10.12 4.50
C ILE A 205 1.96 -8.90 5.34
N VAL A 206 1.34 -7.86 4.77
CA VAL A 206 0.96 -6.67 5.55
C VAL A 206 -0.14 -6.98 6.55
N LEU A 207 -1.12 -7.81 6.22
CA LEU A 207 -2.17 -8.19 7.17
C LEU A 207 -1.63 -9.08 8.29
N ARG A 208 -0.68 -9.97 7.98
CA ARG A 208 -0.02 -10.81 8.97
C ARG A 208 0.84 -9.98 9.90
N ASP A 209 1.74 -9.18 9.34
CA ASP A 209 2.81 -8.55 10.12
C ASP A 209 2.35 -7.22 10.70
N HIS A 210 1.44 -6.49 10.05
CA HIS A 210 0.99 -5.15 10.42
C HIS A 210 -0.51 -5.03 10.67
N GLY A 211 -1.29 -6.10 10.45
CA GLY A 211 -2.74 -6.08 10.66
C GLY A 211 -3.14 -5.66 12.07
N SER A 212 -2.37 -6.10 13.08
CA SER A 212 -2.62 -5.77 14.49
C SER A 212 -2.28 -4.33 14.88
N ASP A 213 -1.59 -3.57 14.02
CA ASP A 213 -1.16 -2.20 14.34
C ASP A 213 -2.37 -1.28 14.55
N LEU A 214 -3.49 -1.58 13.87
CA LEU A 214 -4.77 -0.90 14.00
C LEU A 214 -5.91 -1.93 13.97
N LYS A 215 -6.74 -1.97 15.02
CA LYS A 215 -7.85 -2.96 15.12
C LYS A 215 -8.81 -2.93 13.92
N TRP A 216 -9.14 -1.74 13.41
CA TRP A 216 -10.02 -1.60 12.25
C TRP A 216 -9.35 -2.09 10.96
N PHE A 217 -8.02 -1.89 10.82
CA PHE A 217 -7.27 -2.31 9.65
C PHE A 217 -7.21 -3.83 9.53
N TYR A 218 -7.04 -4.53 10.66
CA TYR A 218 -7.11 -5.99 10.69
C TYR A 218 -8.42 -6.51 10.07
N ILE A 219 -9.56 -6.00 10.58
CA ILE A 219 -10.89 -6.47 10.15
C ILE A 219 -11.14 -6.10 8.69
N CYS A 220 -10.97 -4.82 8.33
CA CYS A 220 -11.20 -4.35 6.96
C CYS A 220 -10.27 -5.06 5.97
N GLY A 221 -8.99 -5.20 6.31
CA GLY A 221 -7.99 -5.84 5.47
C GLY A 221 -8.36 -7.28 5.12
N TRP A 222 -8.72 -8.10 6.12
CA TRP A 222 -9.15 -9.48 5.85
C TRP A 222 -10.44 -9.56 5.04
N VAL A 223 -11.41 -8.68 5.29
CA VAL A 223 -12.66 -8.64 4.52
C VAL A 223 -12.38 -8.31 3.05
N PHE A 224 -11.59 -7.27 2.78
CA PHE A 224 -11.26 -6.85 1.42
C PHE A 224 -10.18 -7.70 0.74
N LEU A 225 -9.57 -8.66 1.45
CA LEU A 225 -8.80 -9.73 0.83
C LEU A 225 -9.69 -10.93 0.46
N LEU A 226 -10.53 -11.39 1.38
CA LEU A 226 -11.28 -12.65 1.21
C LEU A 226 -12.52 -12.52 0.33
N VAL A 227 -13.25 -11.40 0.41
CA VAL A 227 -14.47 -11.19 -0.36
C VAL A 227 -14.19 -11.14 -1.87
N PRO A 228 -13.17 -10.40 -2.36
CA PRO A 228 -12.79 -10.45 -3.77
C PRO A 228 -12.39 -11.83 -4.26
N ILE A 229 -11.59 -12.59 -3.50
CA ILE A 229 -11.23 -13.97 -3.83
C ILE A 229 -12.49 -14.82 -4.05
N PHE A 230 -13.48 -14.70 -3.16
CA PHE A 230 -14.75 -15.40 -3.31
C PHE A 230 -15.48 -15.03 -4.62
N PHE A 231 -15.52 -13.74 -4.98
CA PHE A 231 -16.07 -13.30 -6.26
C PHE A 231 -15.24 -13.77 -7.46
N ASN A 232 -13.92 -13.83 -7.36
CA ASN A 232 -13.01 -14.36 -8.38
C ASN A 232 -13.29 -15.84 -8.62
N ILE A 233 -13.49 -16.64 -7.57
CA ILE A 233 -13.86 -18.06 -7.67
C ILE A 233 -15.18 -18.23 -8.44
N ILE A 234 -16.24 -17.53 -8.03
CA ILE A 234 -17.57 -17.63 -8.70
C ILE A 234 -17.46 -17.21 -10.16
N THR A 235 -16.79 -16.09 -10.41
CA THR A 235 -16.70 -15.51 -11.76
C THR A 235 -15.83 -16.37 -12.67
N SER A 236 -14.72 -16.90 -12.17
CA SER A 236 -13.84 -17.81 -12.92
C SER A 236 -14.59 -19.07 -13.32
N TRP A 237 -15.29 -19.74 -12.39
CA TRP A 237 -16.10 -20.91 -12.72
C TRP A 237 -17.11 -20.56 -13.81
N TYR A 238 -17.90 -19.49 -13.61
CA TYR A 238 -18.90 -19.08 -14.59
C TYR A 238 -18.30 -18.84 -15.98
N LEU A 239 -17.15 -18.16 -16.07
CA LEU A 239 -16.47 -17.88 -17.33
C LEU A 239 -15.96 -19.16 -17.99
N VAL A 240 -15.21 -19.99 -17.28
CA VAL A 240 -14.61 -21.21 -17.82
C VAL A 240 -15.69 -22.17 -18.31
N TYR A 241 -16.69 -22.45 -17.47
CA TYR A 241 -17.70 -23.46 -17.77
C TYR A 241 -18.69 -23.01 -18.86
N TYR A 242 -19.23 -21.78 -18.78
CA TYR A 242 -20.32 -21.36 -19.67
C TYR A 242 -19.88 -20.53 -20.88
N GLN A 243 -18.68 -19.93 -20.87
CA GLN A 243 -18.31 -18.94 -21.90
C GLN A 243 -17.08 -19.39 -22.69
N LEU A 244 -16.03 -19.82 -22.00
CA LEU A 244 -14.71 -20.03 -22.61
C LEU A 244 -14.60 -21.42 -23.27
N ASN A 245 -15.34 -22.42 -22.78
CA ASN A 245 -15.36 -23.78 -23.34
C ASN A 245 -16.46 -24.01 -24.38
N SER A 246 -17.01 -22.92 -24.96
CA SER A 246 -18.13 -22.99 -25.90
C SER A 246 -17.71 -23.30 -27.36
N SER A 247 -16.42 -23.28 -27.69
CA SER A 247 -15.90 -23.59 -29.03
C SER A 247 -15.07 -24.88 -29.05
N LYS A 248 -15.11 -25.60 -30.17
CA LYS A 248 -14.28 -26.80 -30.40
C LYS A 248 -12.79 -26.50 -30.29
N ASP A 249 -12.35 -25.33 -30.75
CA ASP A 249 -10.95 -24.93 -30.67
C ASP A 249 -10.48 -24.71 -29.23
N ALA A 250 -11.35 -24.14 -28.38
CA ALA A 250 -11.06 -24.02 -26.96
C ALA A 250 -11.02 -25.41 -26.32
N GLU A 251 -12.02 -26.26 -26.60
CA GLU A 251 -12.08 -27.63 -26.09
C GLU A 251 -10.83 -28.46 -26.45
N ASN A 252 -10.36 -28.37 -27.70
CA ASN A 252 -9.14 -29.05 -28.14
C ASN A 252 -7.92 -28.53 -27.38
N TRP A 253 -7.80 -27.22 -27.19
CA TRP A 253 -6.69 -26.64 -26.42
C TRP A 253 -6.66 -27.14 -24.96
N TRP A 254 -7.82 -27.35 -24.31
CA TRP A 254 -7.87 -27.95 -22.97
C TRP A 254 -7.36 -29.39 -22.94
N LYS A 255 -7.61 -30.16 -24.00
CA LYS A 255 -7.12 -31.54 -24.13
C LYS A 255 -5.63 -31.58 -24.42
N ASP A 256 -5.12 -30.63 -25.19
CA ASP A 256 -3.71 -30.57 -25.58
C ASP A 256 -2.82 -30.05 -24.43
N TYR A 257 -3.34 -29.14 -23.57
CA TYR A 257 -2.58 -28.50 -22.50
C TYR A 257 -3.26 -28.53 -21.12
N PRO A 258 -3.68 -29.71 -20.60
CA PRO A 258 -4.51 -29.80 -19.41
C PRO A 258 -3.85 -29.25 -18.13
N ILE A 259 -2.53 -29.44 -17.97
CA ILE A 259 -1.78 -28.97 -16.80
C ILE A 259 -1.71 -27.44 -16.77
N VAL A 260 -1.40 -26.82 -17.90
CA VAL A 260 -1.33 -25.36 -18.03
C VAL A 260 -2.71 -24.76 -17.80
N ALA A 261 -3.73 -25.36 -18.39
CA ALA A 261 -5.09 -24.91 -18.26
C ALA A 261 -5.58 -25.00 -16.80
N LEU A 262 -5.33 -26.11 -16.10
CA LEU A 262 -5.63 -26.25 -14.67
C LEU A 262 -4.88 -25.21 -13.82
N GLY A 263 -3.59 -25.01 -14.08
CA GLY A 263 -2.77 -24.04 -13.35
C GLY A 263 -3.33 -22.63 -13.43
N PHE A 264 -3.71 -22.17 -14.62
CA PHE A 264 -4.29 -20.83 -14.80
C PHE A 264 -5.74 -20.70 -14.35
N VAL A 265 -6.51 -21.79 -14.30
CA VAL A 265 -7.82 -21.78 -13.61
C VAL A 265 -7.61 -21.55 -12.12
N LEU A 266 -6.69 -22.28 -11.49
CA LEU A 266 -6.39 -22.09 -10.06
C LEU A 266 -5.87 -20.69 -9.78
N LEU A 267 -5.00 -20.17 -10.63
CA LEU A 267 -4.52 -18.80 -10.48
C LEU A 267 -5.62 -17.75 -10.74
N SER A 268 -6.60 -18.04 -11.60
CA SER A 268 -7.74 -17.15 -11.80
C SER A 268 -8.66 -17.03 -10.60
N LEU A 269 -8.52 -17.91 -9.59
CA LEU A 269 -9.19 -17.77 -8.31
C LEU A 269 -8.57 -16.65 -7.47
N ILE A 270 -7.28 -16.36 -7.70
CA ILE A 270 -6.57 -15.22 -7.09
C ILE A 270 -6.90 -13.96 -7.87
N ASP A 271 -6.60 -13.94 -9.18
CA ASP A 271 -6.91 -12.80 -10.05
C ASP A 271 -7.28 -13.27 -11.46
N LEU A 272 -8.43 -12.79 -11.96
CA LEU A 272 -8.97 -13.16 -13.27
C LEU A 272 -8.06 -12.81 -14.46
N GLU A 273 -7.06 -11.96 -14.31
CA GLU A 273 -6.05 -11.66 -15.34
C GLU A 273 -5.30 -12.93 -15.78
N ALA A 274 -5.25 -13.97 -14.95
CA ALA A 274 -4.77 -15.31 -15.31
C ALA A 274 -5.43 -15.85 -16.60
N LEU A 275 -6.72 -15.55 -16.81
CA LEU A 275 -7.45 -15.95 -18.01
C LEU A 275 -7.01 -15.18 -19.26
N ASN A 276 -6.51 -13.95 -19.10
CA ASN A 276 -5.89 -13.21 -20.20
C ASN A 276 -4.49 -13.74 -20.52
N VAL A 277 -3.76 -14.23 -19.53
CA VAL A 277 -2.44 -14.87 -19.73
C VAL A 277 -2.53 -16.10 -20.62
N VAL A 278 -3.50 -16.99 -20.40
CA VAL A 278 -3.66 -18.20 -21.25
C VAL A 278 -4.08 -17.90 -22.68
N THR A 279 -4.50 -16.67 -23.00
CA THR A 279 -4.81 -16.25 -24.38
C THR A 279 -3.75 -15.32 -24.98
N SER A 280 -2.63 -15.12 -24.28
CA SER A 280 -1.62 -14.11 -24.61
C SER A 280 -0.75 -14.50 -25.80
N ARG A 281 -0.56 -15.79 -26.06
CA ARG A 281 0.48 -16.35 -26.93
C ARG A 281 1.88 -15.81 -26.56
N CYS A 282 2.11 -15.61 -25.27
CA CYS A 282 3.38 -15.08 -24.76
C CYS A 282 4.56 -15.96 -25.19
N GLY A 283 5.63 -15.33 -25.69
CA GLY A 283 6.81 -16.02 -26.20
C GLY A 283 6.54 -16.97 -27.38
N GLY A 284 5.43 -16.76 -28.10
CA GLY A 284 5.02 -17.65 -29.19
C GLY A 284 4.45 -19.01 -28.73
N SER A 285 4.27 -19.21 -27.43
CA SER A 285 3.82 -20.49 -26.87
C SER A 285 2.37 -20.81 -27.24
N GLU A 286 2.14 -21.98 -27.83
CA GLU A 286 0.80 -22.51 -28.10
C GLU A 286 0.08 -22.93 -26.81
N ALA A 287 0.83 -23.32 -25.78
CA ALA A 287 0.30 -23.56 -24.44
C ALA A 287 -0.27 -22.28 -23.78
N LEU A 288 0.05 -21.09 -24.27
CA LEU A 288 -0.55 -19.82 -23.84
C LEU A 288 -1.44 -19.21 -24.93
N ASN A 289 -1.96 -20.02 -25.85
CA ASN A 289 -2.77 -19.58 -26.99
C ASN A 289 -4.20 -20.14 -26.96
N ALA A 290 -4.83 -20.15 -25.78
CA ALA A 290 -6.20 -20.61 -25.60
C ALA A 290 -7.16 -19.86 -26.54
N LYS A 291 -7.95 -20.64 -27.27
CA LYS A 291 -8.83 -20.15 -28.36
C LYS A 291 -10.20 -19.72 -27.84
N PHE A 292 -10.21 -18.90 -26.79
CA PHE A 292 -11.44 -18.34 -26.26
C PHE A 292 -12.18 -17.50 -27.29
N THR A 293 -13.51 -17.62 -27.31
CA THR A 293 -14.37 -16.84 -28.20
C THR A 293 -14.22 -15.34 -27.96
N GLY A 294 -14.45 -14.52 -28.98
CA GLY A 294 -14.38 -13.06 -28.85
C GLY A 294 -15.37 -12.51 -27.80
N GLY A 295 -16.53 -13.15 -27.66
CA GLY A 295 -17.51 -12.85 -26.61
C GLY A 295 -16.99 -13.20 -25.21
N GLY A 296 -16.35 -14.37 -25.06
CA GLY A 296 -15.72 -14.80 -23.81
C GLY A 296 -14.64 -13.83 -23.34
N LYS A 297 -13.70 -13.45 -24.22
CA LYS A 297 -12.63 -12.47 -23.91
C LYS A 297 -13.20 -11.13 -23.42
N LYS A 298 -14.23 -10.60 -24.09
CA LYS A 298 -14.90 -9.36 -23.66
C LYS A 298 -15.61 -9.49 -22.30
N ARG A 299 -16.08 -10.68 -21.93
CA ARG A 299 -16.67 -10.94 -20.60
C ARG A 299 -15.59 -11.03 -19.53
N VAL A 300 -14.46 -11.66 -19.81
CA VAL A 300 -13.27 -11.68 -18.92
C VAL A 300 -12.85 -10.24 -18.62
N ASP A 301 -12.61 -9.42 -19.64
CA ASP A 301 -12.15 -8.03 -19.44
C ASP A 301 -13.16 -7.16 -18.65
N ARG A 302 -14.46 -7.33 -18.89
CA ARG A 302 -15.49 -6.63 -18.09
C ARG A 302 -15.50 -7.10 -16.64
N SER A 303 -15.32 -8.39 -16.41
CA SER A 303 -15.31 -8.97 -15.06
C SER A 303 -14.11 -8.48 -14.26
N ILE A 304 -12.94 -8.40 -14.89
CA ILE A 304 -11.73 -7.87 -14.25
C ILE A 304 -11.92 -6.40 -13.85
N ILE A 305 -12.54 -5.57 -14.70
CA ILE A 305 -12.85 -4.17 -14.33
C ILE A 305 -13.81 -4.11 -13.13
N ILE A 306 -14.87 -4.92 -13.12
CA ILE A 306 -15.85 -4.93 -12.02
C ILE A 306 -15.18 -5.34 -10.72
N ILE A 307 -14.40 -6.42 -10.73
CA ILE A 307 -13.67 -6.91 -9.55
C ILE A 307 -12.66 -5.87 -9.09
N ALA A 308 -12.00 -5.14 -9.99
CA ALA A 308 -11.06 -4.10 -9.60
C ALA A 308 -11.69 -2.96 -8.79
N PHE A 309 -12.97 -2.65 -9.04
CA PHE A 309 -13.70 -1.69 -8.21
C PHE A 309 -14.13 -2.26 -6.84
N ILE A 310 -14.23 -3.58 -6.71
CA ILE A 310 -14.60 -4.28 -5.48
C ILE A 310 -13.35 -4.56 -4.61
N GLU A 311 -12.21 -4.78 -5.25
CA GLU A 311 -10.94 -5.21 -4.65
C GLU A 311 -9.93 -4.05 -4.57
N ASP A 312 -9.34 -3.69 -5.70
CA ASP A 312 -8.17 -2.82 -5.77
C ASP A 312 -8.48 -1.40 -5.26
N VAL A 313 -9.66 -0.84 -5.57
CA VAL A 313 -10.05 0.52 -5.12
C VAL A 313 -10.25 0.58 -3.60
N PRO A 314 -11.07 -0.28 -2.98
CA PRO A 314 -11.18 -0.30 -1.51
C PRO A 314 -9.86 -0.62 -0.81
N GLN A 315 -9.06 -1.57 -1.31
CA GLN A 315 -7.75 -1.88 -0.75
C GLN A 315 -6.81 -0.66 -0.78
N LEU A 316 -6.75 0.06 -1.91
CA LEU A 316 -6.00 1.31 -2.02
C LEU A 316 -6.41 2.34 -0.95
N ILE A 317 -7.72 2.54 -0.76
CA ILE A 317 -8.24 3.44 0.27
C ILE A 317 -7.80 2.98 1.66
N ILE A 318 -7.91 1.69 1.95
CA ILE A 318 -7.53 1.10 3.25
C ILE A 318 -6.04 1.33 3.52
N TYR A 319 -5.16 1.12 2.54
CA TYR A 319 -3.72 1.31 2.69
C TYR A 319 -3.33 2.79 2.85
N VAL A 320 -4.01 3.70 2.17
CA VAL A 320 -3.85 5.15 2.39
C VAL A 320 -4.25 5.51 3.83
N LEU A 321 -5.39 5.02 4.30
CA LEU A 321 -5.85 5.29 5.67
C LEU A 321 -4.92 4.67 6.70
N TYR A 322 -4.42 3.46 6.45
CA TYR A 322 -3.43 2.81 7.30
C TYR A 322 -2.21 3.72 7.48
N GLN A 323 -1.57 4.14 6.37
CA GLN A 323 -0.39 5.01 6.41
C GLN A 323 -0.67 6.31 7.19
N ARG A 324 -1.83 6.92 6.93
CA ARG A 324 -2.27 8.16 7.58
C ARG A 324 -2.36 8.02 9.10
N TYR A 325 -2.94 6.94 9.60
CA TYR A 325 -3.20 6.76 11.02
C TYR A 325 -2.04 6.11 11.78
N THR A 326 -1.09 5.50 11.08
CA THR A 326 0.07 4.89 11.73
C THR A 326 1.16 5.89 12.16
N VAL A 327 1.91 5.53 13.20
CA VAL A 327 2.98 6.36 13.78
C VAL A 327 4.38 5.91 13.38
N ILE A 328 4.66 4.61 13.41
CA ILE A 328 5.95 4.06 12.99
C ILE A 328 5.86 3.69 11.51
N PRO A 329 6.71 4.28 10.64
CA PRO A 329 6.76 3.91 9.24
C PRO A 329 7.36 2.51 9.09
N ALA A 330 6.85 1.76 8.10
CA ALA A 330 7.33 0.42 7.80
C ALA A 330 7.40 0.19 6.29
N THR A 331 8.35 -0.63 5.86
CA THR A 331 8.61 -0.88 4.44
C THR A 331 7.46 -1.62 3.75
N ILE A 332 6.91 -2.68 4.37
CA ILE A 332 5.87 -3.50 3.74
C ILE A 332 4.61 -2.68 3.40
N PRO A 333 4.03 -1.87 4.32
CA PRO A 333 2.89 -1.02 3.99
C PRO A 333 3.14 -0.01 2.85
N ILE A 334 4.39 0.45 2.68
CA ILE A 334 4.74 1.37 1.57
C ILE A 334 4.77 0.61 0.25
N LEU A 335 5.35 -0.60 0.25
CA LEU A 335 5.39 -1.45 -0.93
C LEU A 335 3.98 -1.84 -1.38
N VAL A 336 3.13 -2.29 -0.46
CA VAL A 336 1.73 -2.63 -0.73
C VAL A 336 0.96 -1.46 -1.33
N LEU A 337 1.08 -0.26 -0.73
CA LEU A 337 0.41 0.91 -1.28
C LEU A 337 0.89 1.22 -2.71
N SER A 338 2.19 1.09 -2.95
CA SER A 338 2.79 1.32 -4.27
C SER A 338 2.33 0.29 -5.28
N SER A 339 2.30 -1.00 -4.91
CA SER A 339 1.86 -2.09 -5.79
C SER A 339 0.37 -1.98 -6.11
N ALA A 340 -0.49 -1.70 -5.12
CA ALA A 340 -1.92 -1.48 -5.34
C ALA A 340 -2.18 -0.32 -6.33
N CYS A 341 -1.41 0.77 -6.24
CA CYS A 341 -1.49 1.86 -7.21
C CYS A 341 -1.11 1.42 -8.62
N ILE A 342 0.00 0.70 -8.75
CA ILE A 342 0.51 0.21 -10.04
C ILE A 342 -0.48 -0.79 -10.67
N VAL A 343 -0.98 -1.75 -9.90
CA VAL A 343 -1.94 -2.77 -10.35
C VAL A 343 -3.23 -2.11 -10.80
N LEU A 344 -3.81 -1.20 -10.01
CA LEU A 344 -5.02 -0.48 -10.37
C LEU A 344 -4.83 0.35 -11.65
N LEU A 345 -3.72 1.07 -11.76
CA LEU A 345 -3.39 1.85 -12.95
C LEU A 345 -3.30 0.95 -14.18
N PHE A 346 -2.64 -0.21 -14.09
CA PHE A 346 -2.60 -1.13 -15.23
C PHE A 346 -3.98 -1.73 -15.54
N LYS A 347 -4.75 -2.19 -14.55
CA LYS A 347 -6.10 -2.74 -14.75
C LYS A 347 -7.02 -1.72 -15.46
N ILE A 348 -6.95 -0.43 -15.10
CA ILE A 348 -7.77 0.64 -15.68
C ILE A 348 -7.18 1.17 -16.99
N CYS A 349 -5.91 1.60 -17.02
CA CYS A 349 -5.31 2.25 -18.18
C CYS A 349 -5.12 1.28 -19.35
N TYR A 350 -4.67 0.04 -19.10
CA TYR A 350 -4.49 -0.95 -20.17
C TYR A 350 -5.80 -1.20 -20.93
N ARG A 351 -6.92 -1.28 -20.21
CA ARG A 351 -8.25 -1.55 -20.78
C ARG A 351 -8.97 -0.30 -21.29
N GLY A 352 -8.81 0.83 -20.61
CA GLY A 352 -9.36 2.13 -21.00
C GLY A 352 -8.72 2.66 -22.29
N ILE A 353 -7.39 2.61 -22.39
CA ILE A 353 -6.64 3.03 -23.58
C ILE A 353 -6.94 2.09 -24.76
N SER A 354 -7.03 0.76 -24.52
CA SER A 354 -7.39 -0.20 -25.56
C SER A 354 -8.80 0.06 -26.15
N ARG A 355 -9.75 0.52 -25.34
CA ARG A 355 -11.09 0.89 -25.81
C ARG A 355 -11.09 2.13 -26.69
N GLU A 356 -10.37 3.18 -26.29
CA GLU A 356 -10.26 4.43 -27.06
C GLU A 356 -9.50 4.23 -28.38
N LEU A 357 -8.41 3.44 -28.39
CA LEU A 357 -7.68 3.09 -29.62
C LEU A 357 -8.54 2.29 -30.61
N ASN A 358 -9.38 1.37 -30.12
CA ASN A 358 -10.30 0.62 -30.98
C ASN A 358 -11.41 1.52 -31.56
N VAL A 359 -11.87 2.54 -30.84
CA VAL A 359 -12.84 3.52 -31.35
C VAL A 359 -12.21 4.43 -32.41
N LEU A 360 -10.98 4.91 -32.17
CA LEU A 360 -10.21 5.71 -33.12
C LEU A 360 -9.87 4.94 -34.40
N GLN A 361 -9.42 3.69 -34.30
CA GLN A 361 -9.18 2.85 -35.48
C GLN A 361 -10.46 2.60 -36.29
N LYS A 362 -11.60 2.42 -35.62
CA LYS A 362 -12.88 2.21 -36.30
C LYS A 362 -13.37 3.46 -37.03
N HIS A 363 -13.07 4.65 -36.50
CA HIS A 363 -13.33 5.92 -37.19
C HIS A 363 -12.38 6.18 -38.36
N LEU A 364 -11.10 5.83 -38.22
CA LEU A 364 -10.09 5.99 -39.28
C LEU A 364 -10.26 5.01 -40.45
N MET A 365 -10.93 3.86 -40.27
CA MET A 365 -11.28 2.94 -41.37
C MET A 365 -12.64 3.23 -42.03
N THR A 366 -13.39 4.21 -41.51
CA THR A 366 -14.66 4.69 -42.11
C THR A 366 -14.49 6.00 -42.89
N PHE A 367 -13.26 6.52 -42.97
CA PHE A 367 -12.79 7.49 -43.95
C PHE A 367 -11.87 6.77 -44.93
#